data_AF-A0A2V6PHM4-F1
#
_entry.id   AF-A0A2V6PHM4-F1
#
_cell.length_a   1.000
_cell.length_b   1.000
_cell.length_c   1.000
_cell.angle_alpha   90.00
_cell.angle_beta   90.00
_cell.angle_gamma   90.00
#
_symmetry.space_group_name_H-M   'P 1'
#
loop_
_entity.id
_entity.type
_entity.pdbx_description
1 polymer ?
#
loop_
_entity_poly.entity_id
_entity_poly.type
_entity_poly.pdbx_seq_one_letter_code
_entity_poly.pdbx_strand_id
1 'polypeptide(L)'
;MNRPSNLKTLVFVLIAGLALPAGALAQKGGELLKSEPRTKPASKHQEKKPETSKGDDEKPFDEVVKDMEVLKGLFTFYRKAEDNRILMEIVPEQLDKMFLFAATVDRSVGERGLYAAQMGGSFPFSFHKVGKNIQWIIENPAFTAEKGTPAARATARSFPKGILGSAKTKSKPHLERKSWLIEMSDLLITDLPGFANALKEIYKPTDYNFDKSNSNIASVKTFPENALLELWLHYTTANPKTQSATLPDERSIPILLKYDLSSLRETAYKPRLADDRVGYFLNVQEDFTSDHPTSPYVRYVHRWQLEKTDAASKLSPPKQPIVFWLENTIPVEYREWMKEGVLLWNKAFEKVGLKDAIVVKQMPDDADWDPADTRYNTIRWFAGVDASFAIGPSRANPFTGQIYDADIGFSEGIIRSVRRSGEEFVAPVFPPICRAGGATAAAAVPAITPTAWRNKPPSASACSKPAAGCRRRWSRS
;
A
#
# COMPACT_ATOMS: atom_id res chain seq x y z
N MET A 1 -10.45 -26.84 26.57
CA MET A 1 -11.83 -27.15 26.15
C MET A 1 -12.51 -25.85 25.71
N ASN A 2 -12.39 -25.54 24.42
CA ASN A 2 -13.05 -24.41 23.74
C ASN A 2 -13.28 -24.89 22.31
N ARG A 3 -14.52 -24.82 21.81
CA ARG A 3 -14.86 -25.16 20.42
C ARG A 3 -14.58 -23.93 19.52
N PRO A 4 -14.09 -24.12 18.28
CA PRO A 4 -13.61 -23.03 17.44
C PRO A 4 -14.75 -22.36 16.64
N SER A 5 -14.64 -21.05 16.48
CA SER A 5 -15.52 -20.17 15.70
C SER A 5 -15.08 -20.08 14.24
N ASN A 6 -16.06 -20.03 13.33
CA ASN A 6 -15.93 -19.95 11.88
C ASN A 6 -15.19 -18.70 11.37
N LEU A 7 -14.29 -18.91 10.42
CA LEU A 7 -13.52 -17.92 9.68
C LEU A 7 -14.38 -17.23 8.59
N LYS A 8 -14.55 -15.90 8.68
CA LYS A 8 -15.03 -15.05 7.58
C LYS A 8 -14.07 -13.86 7.42
N THR A 9 -13.55 -13.74 6.20
CA THR A 9 -12.96 -12.60 5.48
C THR A 9 -12.67 -11.33 6.30
N LEU A 10 -11.38 -11.01 6.47
CA LEU A 10 -10.89 -9.80 7.13
C LEU A 10 -10.90 -8.61 6.15
N VAL A 11 -11.84 -7.69 6.32
CA VAL A 11 -11.79 -6.33 5.77
C VAL A 11 -11.75 -5.40 6.99
N PHE A 12 -10.68 -4.62 7.15
CA PHE A 12 -10.57 -3.66 8.25
C PHE A 12 -11.38 -2.40 7.92
N VAL A 13 -12.56 -2.27 8.52
CA VAL A 13 -13.28 -1.00 8.67
C VAL A 13 -13.41 -0.75 10.17
N LEU A 14 -12.85 0.36 10.64
CA LEU A 14 -12.87 0.76 12.06
C LEU A 14 -14.19 1.49 12.35
N ILE A 15 -15.12 0.85 13.08
CA ILE A 15 -16.30 1.52 13.66
C ILE A 15 -16.32 1.23 15.16
N ALA A 16 -16.33 2.30 15.95
CA ALA A 16 -16.52 2.25 17.40
C ALA A 16 -17.99 2.46 17.76
N GLY A 17 -18.54 1.64 18.67
CA GLY A 17 -19.79 1.96 19.39
C GLY A 17 -20.71 0.76 19.68
N LEU A 18 -20.66 0.26 20.93
CA LEU A 18 -21.47 -0.82 21.52
C LEU A 18 -22.97 -0.48 21.70
N ALA A 19 -23.85 -1.47 21.52
CA ALA A 19 -24.83 -1.93 22.54
C ALA A 19 -25.68 -3.11 22.01
N LEU A 20 -25.69 -4.23 22.73
CA LEU A 20 -26.67 -5.33 22.63
C LEU A 20 -27.68 -5.21 23.78
N PRO A 21 -28.89 -5.76 23.60
CA PRO A 21 -29.23 -6.93 24.40
C PRO A 21 -29.91 -8.05 23.61
N ALA A 22 -29.76 -9.26 24.14
CA ALA A 22 -30.16 -10.53 23.58
C ALA A 22 -31.54 -11.02 24.05
N GLY A 23 -32.10 -11.96 23.29
CA GLY A 23 -33.14 -12.91 23.72
C GLY A 23 -34.31 -13.01 22.74
N ALA A 24 -34.90 -14.14 22.39
CA ALA A 24 -34.54 -15.57 22.36
C ALA A 24 -35.68 -16.30 21.62
N LEU A 25 -35.38 -17.52 21.16
CA LEU A 25 -36.21 -18.65 20.69
C LEU A 25 -36.08 -18.97 19.19
N ALA A 26 -36.10 -20.22 18.72
CA ALA A 26 -35.70 -21.54 19.21
C ALA A 26 -35.90 -22.51 18.01
N GLN A 27 -34.99 -23.48 17.84
CA GLN A 27 -35.23 -24.86 17.36
C GLN A 27 -36.00 -25.11 16.03
N LYS A 28 -35.30 -25.70 15.04
CA LYS A 28 -35.40 -27.14 14.70
C LYS A 28 -34.56 -27.46 13.45
N GLY A 29 -33.61 -28.38 13.60
CA GLY A 29 -33.06 -29.16 12.49
C GLY A 29 -33.73 -30.53 12.48
N GLY A 30 -33.98 -31.07 11.28
CA GLY A 30 -34.50 -32.43 11.09
C GLY A 30 -35.05 -32.67 9.69
N GLU A 31 -34.20 -33.31 8.87
CA GLU A 31 -34.54 -34.22 7.76
C GLU A 31 -35.18 -33.73 6.45
N LEU A 32 -34.94 -34.58 5.43
CA LEU A 32 -35.39 -34.59 4.03
C LEU A 32 -34.43 -33.78 3.14
N LEU A 33 -33.75 -34.37 2.16
CA LEU A 33 -34.37 -34.89 0.94
C LEU A 33 -33.52 -36.02 0.31
N LYS A 34 -34.12 -37.21 0.17
CA LYS A 34 -33.89 -38.05 -1.01
C LYS A 34 -34.85 -37.56 -2.09
N SER A 35 -34.34 -37.20 -3.26
CA SER A 35 -35.18 -36.93 -4.44
C SER A 35 -34.69 -37.77 -5.61
N GLU A 36 -35.59 -38.62 -6.11
CA GLU A 36 -35.44 -39.42 -7.33
C GLU A 36 -35.30 -38.56 -8.60
N PRO A 37 -34.79 -39.12 -9.72
CA PRO A 37 -34.49 -38.37 -10.92
C PRO A 37 -35.77 -38.05 -11.71
N ARG A 38 -36.00 -36.76 -12.01
CA ARG A 38 -37.01 -36.33 -12.99
C ARG A 38 -36.43 -36.34 -14.40
N THR A 39 -37.10 -37.09 -15.28
CA THR A 39 -36.94 -37.14 -16.73
C THR A 39 -37.14 -35.76 -17.38
N LYS A 40 -36.21 -35.35 -18.26
CA LYS A 40 -36.35 -34.16 -19.12
C LYS A 40 -36.95 -34.56 -20.48
N PRO A 41 -37.80 -33.72 -21.12
CA PRO A 41 -38.29 -33.96 -22.47
C PRO A 41 -37.20 -33.71 -23.53
N ALA A 42 -37.26 -34.50 -24.61
CA ALA A 42 -36.36 -34.47 -25.74
C ALA A 42 -36.34 -33.12 -26.49
N SER A 43 -35.14 -32.62 -26.77
CA SER A 43 -34.88 -31.52 -27.69
C SER A 43 -34.16 -32.06 -28.93
N LYS A 44 -34.60 -31.60 -30.10
CA LYS A 44 -34.17 -32.05 -31.44
C LYS A 44 -32.67 -31.86 -31.66
N HIS A 45 -32.00 -32.92 -32.13
CA HIS A 45 -30.67 -32.86 -32.68
C HIS A 45 -30.66 -32.06 -33.99
N GLN A 46 -29.90 -30.96 -34.01
CA GLN A 46 -29.34 -30.39 -35.24
C GLN A 46 -27.88 -30.84 -35.32
N GLU A 47 -27.58 -31.59 -36.37
CA GLU A 47 -26.25 -32.05 -36.75
C GLU A 47 -25.39 -30.84 -37.18
N LYS A 48 -24.41 -30.46 -36.36
CA LYS A 48 -23.31 -29.59 -36.79
C LYS A 48 -22.19 -30.48 -37.34
N LYS A 49 -21.86 -30.26 -38.61
CA LYS A 49 -20.65 -30.75 -39.29
C LYS A 49 -19.40 -30.51 -38.42
N PRO A 50 -18.42 -31.42 -38.39
CA PRO A 50 -17.20 -31.22 -37.63
C PRO A 50 -16.37 -30.11 -38.27
N GLU A 51 -16.16 -29.02 -37.54
CA GLU A 51 -15.06 -28.10 -37.82
C GLU A 51 -13.76 -28.85 -37.57
N THR A 52 -13.02 -29.06 -38.64
CA THR A 52 -11.64 -29.51 -38.63
C THR A 52 -10.82 -28.57 -37.76
N SER A 53 -10.18 -29.15 -36.75
CA SER A 53 -9.20 -28.48 -35.90
C SER A 53 -8.08 -27.90 -36.75
N LYS A 54 -8.06 -26.57 -36.91
CA LYS A 54 -6.87 -25.86 -37.38
C LYS A 54 -5.72 -26.17 -36.42
N GLY A 55 -4.62 -26.63 -37.00
CA GLY A 55 -3.35 -26.83 -36.31
C GLY A 55 -2.88 -25.56 -35.61
N ASP A 56 -2.02 -25.78 -34.64
CA ASP A 56 -1.48 -24.83 -33.69
C ASP A 56 -0.55 -23.76 -34.31
N ASP A 57 -1.13 -22.78 -35.01
CA ASP A 57 -0.42 -21.66 -35.64
C ASP A 57 -0.10 -20.52 -34.64
N GLU A 58 0.65 -20.83 -33.58
CA GLU A 58 1.24 -19.77 -32.75
C GLU A 58 2.44 -19.12 -33.45
N LYS A 59 2.47 -17.78 -33.44
CA LYS A 59 3.54 -16.97 -34.05
C LYS A 59 4.88 -17.19 -33.34
N PRO A 60 6.03 -17.05 -34.05
CA PRO A 60 7.35 -17.00 -33.42
C PRO A 60 7.46 -15.85 -32.40
N PHE A 61 8.25 -16.04 -31.34
CA PHE A 61 8.48 -15.03 -30.29
C PHE A 61 8.89 -13.68 -30.87
N ASP A 62 9.93 -13.67 -31.72
CA ASP A 62 10.52 -12.44 -32.26
C ASP A 62 9.57 -11.69 -33.21
N GLU A 63 8.63 -12.40 -33.84
CA GLU A 63 7.58 -11.76 -34.64
C GLU A 63 6.58 -11.01 -33.75
N VAL A 64 6.25 -11.56 -32.58
CA VAL A 64 5.25 -10.99 -31.67
C VAL A 64 5.78 -9.71 -31.00
N VAL A 65 7.06 -9.67 -30.67
CA VAL A 65 7.70 -8.52 -29.99
C VAL A 65 8.34 -7.53 -30.97
N LYS A 66 8.19 -7.76 -32.28
CA LYS A 66 8.74 -6.87 -33.29
C LYS A 66 8.19 -5.46 -33.10
N ASP A 67 9.07 -4.46 -33.20
CA ASP A 67 8.75 -3.04 -33.07
C ASP A 67 8.17 -2.64 -31.69
N MET A 68 8.40 -3.45 -30.65
CA MET A 68 8.07 -3.11 -29.27
C MET A 68 9.30 -2.58 -28.52
N GLU A 69 9.09 -1.61 -27.62
CA GLU A 69 10.08 -1.14 -26.66
C GLU A 69 10.44 -2.25 -25.67
N VAL A 70 11.73 -2.53 -25.49
CA VAL A 70 12.21 -3.56 -24.57
C VAL A 70 12.65 -2.94 -23.24
N LEU A 71 12.01 -3.35 -22.15
CA LEU A 71 12.25 -2.86 -20.80
C LEU A 71 12.82 -4.00 -19.95
N LYS A 72 14.10 -3.93 -19.61
CA LYS A 72 14.82 -4.97 -18.87
C LYS A 72 14.84 -4.66 -17.36
N GLY A 73 14.69 -5.68 -16.54
CA GLY A 73 14.76 -5.62 -15.08
C GLY A 73 14.54 -7.01 -14.47
N LEU A 74 13.90 -7.07 -13.30
CA LEU A 74 13.51 -8.34 -12.65
C LEU A 74 12.74 -9.26 -13.62
N PHE A 75 11.82 -8.68 -14.37
CA PHE A 75 11.17 -9.27 -15.53
C PHE A 75 11.49 -8.43 -16.77
N THR A 76 11.52 -9.06 -17.94
CA THR A 76 11.62 -8.32 -19.21
C THR A 76 10.20 -8.03 -19.71
N PHE A 77 9.92 -6.78 -20.02
CA PHE A 77 8.66 -6.36 -20.63
C PHE A 77 8.90 -5.86 -22.05
N TYR A 78 7.90 -6.08 -22.91
CA TYR A 78 7.83 -5.53 -24.26
C TYR A 78 6.60 -4.64 -24.34
N ARG A 79 6.79 -3.37 -24.68
CA ARG A 79 5.72 -2.36 -24.68
C ARG A 79 5.51 -1.77 -26.07
N LYS A 80 4.25 -1.70 -26.49
CA LYS A 80 3.82 -0.94 -27.67
C LYS A 80 2.77 0.06 -27.25
N ALA A 81 3.20 1.31 -27.06
CA ALA A 81 2.39 2.37 -26.47
C ALA A 81 1.14 2.69 -27.31
N GLU A 82 1.26 2.72 -28.63
CA GLU A 82 0.17 3.02 -29.56
C GLU A 82 -1.00 2.03 -29.46
N ASP A 83 -0.71 0.76 -29.16
CA ASP A 83 -1.71 -0.30 -29.03
C ASP A 83 -2.13 -0.54 -27.57
N ASN A 84 -1.53 0.17 -26.61
CA ASN A 84 -1.65 -0.09 -25.17
C ASN A 84 -1.35 -1.57 -24.81
N ARG A 85 -0.33 -2.14 -25.47
CA ARG A 85 0.07 -3.54 -25.27
C ARG A 85 1.34 -3.64 -24.46
N ILE A 86 1.27 -4.40 -23.38
CA ILE A 86 2.41 -4.73 -22.52
C ILE A 86 2.47 -6.24 -22.38
N LEU A 87 3.51 -6.82 -22.95
CA LEU A 87 3.85 -8.23 -22.78
C LEU A 87 4.93 -8.36 -21.72
N MET A 88 4.86 -9.43 -20.94
CA MET A 88 5.91 -9.82 -20.01
C MET A 88 6.50 -11.15 -20.46
N GLU A 89 7.82 -11.22 -20.40
CA GLU A 89 8.56 -12.45 -20.60
C GLU A 89 8.76 -13.19 -19.30
N ILE A 90 8.52 -14.49 -19.33
CA ILE A 90 8.79 -15.39 -18.22
C ILE A 90 9.84 -16.41 -18.69
N VAL A 91 11.02 -16.38 -18.08
CA VAL A 91 12.07 -17.38 -18.31
C VAL A 91 11.84 -18.61 -17.42
N PRO A 92 12.36 -19.80 -17.78
CA PRO A 92 12.16 -21.02 -17.00
C PRO A 92 12.50 -20.88 -15.50
N GLU A 93 13.54 -20.13 -15.15
CA GLU A 93 14.01 -19.93 -13.77
C GLU A 93 13.08 -19.07 -12.92
N GLN A 94 12.11 -18.39 -13.55
CA GLN A 94 11.09 -17.60 -12.87
C GLN A 94 9.80 -18.40 -12.60
N LEU A 95 9.64 -19.57 -13.21
CA LEU A 95 8.52 -20.46 -12.91
C LEU A 95 8.69 -21.07 -11.52
N ASP A 96 7.58 -21.14 -10.78
CA ASP A 96 7.49 -21.66 -9.40
C ASP A 96 8.43 -20.97 -8.40
N LYS A 97 9.10 -19.89 -8.81
CA LYS A 97 9.88 -19.00 -7.97
C LYS A 97 8.94 -18.01 -7.28
N MET A 98 9.21 -17.77 -5.99
CA MET A 98 8.43 -16.86 -5.18
C MET A 98 8.88 -15.41 -5.34
N PHE A 99 7.91 -14.54 -5.54
CA PHE A 99 8.03 -13.08 -5.64
C PHE A 99 7.06 -12.43 -4.65
N LEU A 100 7.14 -11.11 -4.51
CA LEU A 100 6.22 -10.33 -3.69
C LEU A 100 5.43 -9.36 -4.57
N PHE A 101 4.13 -9.32 -4.34
CA PHE A 101 3.23 -8.32 -4.90
C PHE A 101 2.90 -7.28 -3.84
N ALA A 102 2.83 -6.03 -4.26
CA ALA A 102 2.32 -4.94 -3.45
C ALA A 102 1.45 -3.99 -4.29
N ALA A 103 0.29 -3.60 -3.77
CA ALA A 103 -0.56 -2.58 -4.38
C ALA A 103 -0.50 -1.26 -3.59
N THR A 104 -0.60 -0.15 -4.29
CA THR A 104 -0.80 1.20 -3.74
C THR A 104 -1.91 1.90 -4.52
N VAL A 105 -2.82 2.56 -3.82
CA VAL A 105 -3.80 3.49 -4.41
C VAL A 105 -3.14 4.85 -4.53
N ASP A 106 -2.78 5.23 -5.75
CA ASP A 106 -2.06 6.47 -6.00
C ASP A 106 -3.02 7.65 -6.19
N ARG A 107 -4.14 7.43 -6.89
CA ARG A 107 -5.24 8.41 -7.03
C ARG A 107 -6.58 7.74 -6.80
N SER A 108 -7.46 8.45 -6.10
CA SER A 108 -8.81 7.99 -5.77
C SER A 108 -9.74 9.19 -5.58
N VAL A 109 -10.93 8.94 -5.07
CA VAL A 109 -12.06 9.89 -5.05
C VAL A 109 -11.83 11.09 -4.14
N GLY A 110 -11.09 10.92 -3.03
CA GLY A 110 -10.84 11.98 -2.05
C GLY A 110 -11.93 12.11 -0.98
N GLU A 111 -12.77 11.09 -0.80
CA GLU A 111 -13.80 11.05 0.26
C GLU A 111 -14.03 9.61 0.74
N ARG A 112 -14.68 9.43 1.90
CA ARG A 112 -15.25 8.15 2.38
C ARG A 112 -14.26 6.98 2.44
N GLY A 113 -13.01 7.26 2.79
CA GLY A 113 -11.95 6.23 2.86
C GLY A 113 -11.28 5.93 1.52
N LEU A 114 -11.71 6.55 0.42
CA LEU A 114 -11.13 6.41 -0.91
C LEU A 114 -10.13 7.54 -1.17
N TYR A 115 -8.98 7.49 -0.51
CA TYR A 115 -7.96 8.53 -0.60
C TYR A 115 -6.79 8.13 -1.51
N ALA A 116 -6.03 9.13 -1.94
CA ALA A 116 -4.74 8.95 -2.58
C ALA A 116 -3.67 8.47 -1.58
N ALA A 117 -2.54 8.01 -2.11
CA ALA A 117 -1.36 7.57 -1.37
C ALA A 117 -1.62 6.48 -0.30
N GLN A 118 -2.60 5.59 -0.52
CA GLN A 118 -2.92 4.52 0.44
C GLN A 118 -2.20 3.21 0.05
N MET A 119 -1.47 2.61 0.99
CA MET A 119 -0.96 1.24 0.81
C MET A 119 -2.14 0.27 0.71
N GLY A 120 -2.14 -0.53 -0.36
CA GLY A 120 -3.07 -1.64 -0.57
C GLY A 120 -2.50 -2.97 -0.09
N GLY A 121 -3.14 -4.06 -0.51
CA GLY A 121 -2.71 -5.42 -0.15
C GLY A 121 -1.33 -5.80 -0.69
N SER A 122 -0.66 -6.68 0.02
CA SER A 122 0.59 -7.32 -0.41
C SER A 122 0.58 -8.81 -0.12
N PHE A 123 1.14 -9.62 -1.00
CA PHE A 123 1.18 -11.07 -0.82
C PHE A 123 2.33 -11.71 -1.61
N PRO A 124 2.85 -12.86 -1.15
CA PRO A 124 3.76 -13.65 -1.96
C PRO A 124 3.03 -14.32 -3.11
N PHE A 125 3.68 -14.41 -4.27
CA PHE A 125 3.11 -15.04 -5.46
C PHE A 125 4.17 -15.83 -6.24
N SER A 126 3.72 -16.68 -7.16
CA SER A 126 4.57 -17.36 -8.13
C SER A 126 3.85 -17.47 -9.50
N PHE A 127 4.61 -17.81 -10.55
CA PHE A 127 4.04 -18.16 -11.86
C PHE A 127 4.16 -19.66 -12.10
N HIS A 128 3.06 -20.31 -12.46
CA HIS A 128 3.06 -21.74 -12.75
C HIS A 128 2.59 -22.02 -14.18
N LYS A 129 3.31 -22.88 -14.90
CA LYS A 129 2.99 -23.19 -16.30
C LYS A 129 2.12 -24.43 -16.41
N VAL A 130 0.94 -24.30 -17.03
CA VAL A 130 0.01 -25.39 -17.30
C VAL A 130 -0.34 -25.40 -18.79
N GLY A 131 0.22 -26.34 -19.55
CA GLY A 131 0.00 -26.39 -21.00
C GLY A 131 0.44 -25.08 -21.67
N LYS A 132 -0.49 -24.38 -22.32
CA LYS A 132 -0.28 -23.07 -22.96
C LYS A 132 -0.66 -21.87 -22.09
N ASN A 133 -0.92 -22.10 -20.81
CA ASN A 133 -1.29 -21.05 -19.87
C ASN A 133 -0.17 -20.88 -18.84
N ILE A 134 0.06 -19.62 -18.45
CA ILE A 134 0.77 -19.27 -17.23
C ILE A 134 -0.27 -18.80 -16.22
N GLN A 135 -0.31 -19.46 -15.08
CA GLN A 135 -1.15 -19.09 -13.94
C GLN A 135 -0.37 -18.15 -13.02
N TRP A 136 -1.05 -17.11 -12.54
CA TRP A 136 -0.56 -16.27 -11.46
C TRP A 136 -1.10 -16.81 -10.14
N ILE A 137 -0.19 -17.37 -9.33
CA ILE A 137 -0.52 -18.12 -8.12
C ILE A 137 -0.27 -17.23 -6.91
N ILE A 138 -1.28 -17.07 -6.05
CA ILE A 138 -1.09 -16.48 -4.72
C ILE A 138 -0.65 -17.57 -3.75
N GLU A 139 0.46 -17.31 -3.06
CA GLU A 139 1.02 -18.19 -2.04
C GLU A 139 0.39 -17.84 -0.67
N ASN A 140 0.16 -18.85 0.16
CA ASN A 140 -0.38 -18.65 1.50
C ASN A 140 0.73 -18.80 2.55
N PRO A 141 1.24 -17.69 3.12
CA PRO A 141 2.29 -17.74 4.12
C PRO A 141 1.77 -18.09 5.53
N ALA A 142 0.45 -18.17 5.74
CA ALA A 142 -0.15 -18.36 7.06
C ALA A 142 0.00 -19.80 7.58
N PHE A 143 0.27 -20.79 6.72
CA PHE A 143 0.41 -22.19 7.11
C PHE A 143 1.77 -22.71 6.68
N THR A 144 2.58 -23.15 7.64
CA THR A 144 3.98 -23.52 7.42
C THR A 144 4.31 -24.89 8.01
N ALA A 145 5.41 -25.47 7.54
CA ALA A 145 6.03 -26.65 8.11
C ALA A 145 7.47 -26.77 7.57
N GLU A 146 8.34 -27.46 8.30
CA GLU A 146 9.74 -27.68 7.92
C GLU A 146 9.85 -28.41 6.57
N LYS A 147 10.57 -27.79 5.63
CA LYS A 147 10.74 -28.31 4.26
C LYS A 147 11.35 -29.73 4.27
N GLY A 148 10.90 -30.58 3.36
CA GLY A 148 11.40 -31.96 3.21
C GLY A 148 10.76 -32.98 4.17
N THR A 149 9.97 -32.54 5.15
CA THR A 149 9.32 -33.43 6.12
C THR A 149 7.98 -33.99 5.62
N PRO A 150 7.46 -35.08 6.22
CA PRO A 150 6.07 -35.51 6.02
C PRO A 150 5.05 -34.43 6.38
N ALA A 151 5.34 -33.61 7.42
CA ALA A 151 4.51 -32.49 7.81
C ALA A 151 4.38 -31.46 6.69
N ALA A 152 5.48 -31.06 6.03
CA ALA A 152 5.40 -30.15 4.88
C ALA A 152 4.54 -30.69 3.72
N ARG A 153 4.61 -32.00 3.43
CA ARG A 153 3.72 -32.61 2.43
C ARG A 153 2.25 -32.60 2.88
N ALA A 154 1.99 -32.85 4.16
CA ALA A 154 0.64 -32.80 4.72
C ALA A 154 0.08 -31.38 4.68
N THR A 155 0.84 -30.37 5.14
CA THR A 155 0.47 -28.95 5.09
C THR A 155 0.19 -28.50 3.66
N ALA A 156 1.07 -28.81 2.70
CA ALA A 156 0.87 -28.43 1.30
C ALA A 156 -0.38 -29.07 0.66
N ARG A 157 -0.78 -30.27 1.10
CA ARG A 157 -2.01 -30.94 0.66
C ARG A 157 -3.26 -30.39 1.35
N SER A 158 -3.14 -29.94 2.60
CA SER A 158 -4.25 -29.43 3.40
C SER A 158 -4.60 -27.97 3.08
N PHE A 159 -3.61 -27.17 2.68
CA PHE A 159 -3.76 -25.74 2.42
C PHE A 159 -3.36 -25.42 0.97
N PRO A 160 -4.34 -25.37 0.05
CA PRO A 160 -4.04 -25.14 -1.36
C PRO A 160 -3.61 -23.69 -1.61
N LYS A 161 -2.82 -23.51 -2.67
CA LYS A 161 -2.51 -22.19 -3.24
C LYS A 161 -3.72 -21.66 -4.02
N GLY A 162 -3.83 -20.34 -4.13
CA GLY A 162 -4.89 -19.70 -4.92
C GLY A 162 -4.43 -19.39 -6.34
N ILE A 163 -5.35 -19.43 -7.31
CA ILE A 163 -5.10 -18.93 -8.67
C ILE A 163 -5.76 -17.56 -8.79
N LEU A 164 -4.96 -16.49 -8.92
CA LEU A 164 -5.45 -15.13 -9.12
C LEU A 164 -5.88 -14.88 -10.56
N GLY A 165 -5.19 -15.50 -11.50
CA GLY A 165 -5.44 -15.32 -12.92
C GLY A 165 -4.66 -16.32 -13.77
N SER A 166 -4.96 -16.32 -15.06
CA SER A 166 -4.30 -17.18 -16.04
C SER A 166 -4.20 -16.43 -17.36
N ALA A 167 -3.02 -16.43 -17.97
CA ALA A 167 -2.75 -15.83 -19.27
C ALA A 167 -2.28 -16.90 -20.25
N LYS A 168 -2.84 -16.89 -21.47
CA LYS A 168 -2.37 -17.77 -22.55
C LYS A 168 -1.04 -17.25 -23.10
N THR A 169 -0.13 -18.14 -23.44
CA THR A 169 1.11 -17.79 -24.15
C THR A 169 0.78 -17.15 -25.51
N LYS A 170 1.44 -16.05 -25.83
CA LYS A 170 1.17 -15.25 -27.04
C LYS A 170 2.06 -15.64 -28.23
N SER A 171 3.04 -16.52 -28.00
CA SER A 171 3.97 -17.00 -29.01
C SER A 171 4.43 -18.43 -28.70
N LYS A 172 5.06 -19.06 -29.70
CA LYS A 172 5.96 -20.18 -29.46
C LYS A 172 7.06 -19.77 -28.45
N PRO A 173 7.58 -20.70 -27.64
CA PRO A 173 8.67 -20.39 -26.73
C PRO A 173 9.88 -19.83 -27.47
N HIS A 174 10.61 -18.90 -26.85
CA HIS A 174 11.83 -18.36 -27.42
C HIS A 174 12.83 -19.49 -27.74
N LEU A 175 13.48 -19.44 -28.90
CA LEU A 175 14.29 -20.56 -29.41
C LEU A 175 15.46 -20.91 -28.47
N GLU A 176 16.18 -19.90 -27.97
CA GLU A 176 17.32 -20.09 -27.08
C GLU A 176 16.91 -20.11 -25.60
N ARG A 177 16.32 -19.02 -25.12
CA ARG A 177 15.93 -18.80 -23.72
C ARG A 177 14.80 -19.70 -23.20
N LYS A 178 14.07 -20.37 -24.11
CA LYS A 178 12.90 -21.20 -23.80
C LYS A 178 11.82 -20.49 -22.98
N SER A 179 11.77 -19.16 -23.08
CA SER A 179 10.86 -18.30 -22.35
C SER A 179 9.53 -18.11 -23.06
N TRP A 180 8.53 -17.60 -22.33
CA TRP A 180 7.16 -17.40 -22.80
C TRP A 180 6.74 -15.94 -22.70
N LEU A 181 5.89 -15.51 -23.64
CA LEU A 181 5.24 -14.20 -23.60
C LEU A 181 3.82 -14.33 -23.09
N ILE A 182 3.47 -13.51 -22.11
CA ILE A 182 2.10 -13.31 -21.67
C ILE A 182 1.71 -11.84 -21.78
N GLU A 183 0.42 -11.57 -21.94
CA GLU A 183 -0.10 -10.20 -22.01
C GLU A 183 -0.58 -9.76 -20.63
N MET A 184 -0.03 -8.66 -20.11
CA MET A 184 -0.24 -8.28 -18.72
C MET A 184 -1.69 -7.86 -18.43
N SER A 185 -2.41 -7.36 -19.42
CA SER A 185 -3.83 -7.03 -19.26
C SER A 185 -4.71 -8.24 -18.99
N ASP A 186 -4.28 -9.45 -19.39
CA ASP A 186 -5.02 -10.69 -19.10
C ASP A 186 -4.99 -11.02 -17.60
N LEU A 187 -3.97 -10.57 -16.87
CA LEU A 187 -3.82 -10.79 -15.43
C LEU A 187 -4.26 -9.59 -14.58
N LEU A 188 -3.86 -8.38 -14.97
CA LEU A 188 -3.95 -7.21 -14.09
C LEU A 188 -5.16 -6.32 -14.32
N ILE A 189 -5.83 -6.38 -15.48
CA ILE A 189 -7.08 -5.65 -15.71
C ILE A 189 -8.26 -6.47 -15.20
N THR A 190 -8.30 -6.55 -13.88
CA THR A 190 -9.30 -7.22 -13.06
C THR A 190 -9.54 -6.39 -11.80
N ASP A 191 -10.68 -6.60 -11.14
CA ASP A 191 -10.97 -5.98 -9.83
C ASP A 191 -10.26 -6.72 -8.69
N LEU A 192 -8.94 -6.89 -8.80
CA LEU A 192 -8.12 -7.61 -7.82
C LEU A 192 -8.25 -7.02 -6.40
N PRO A 193 -8.28 -5.69 -6.18
CA PRO A 193 -8.47 -5.12 -4.84
C PRO A 193 -9.92 -5.23 -4.33
N GLY A 194 -10.88 -5.61 -5.17
CA GLY A 194 -12.30 -5.75 -4.79
C GLY A 194 -13.05 -4.43 -4.64
N PHE A 195 -12.66 -3.38 -5.36
CA PHE A 195 -13.30 -2.07 -5.27
C PHE A 195 -14.75 -2.09 -5.74
N ALA A 196 -15.17 -2.96 -6.68
CA ALA A 196 -16.57 -2.99 -7.09
C ALA A 196 -17.49 -3.31 -5.89
N ASN A 197 -17.08 -4.23 -5.03
CA ASN A 197 -17.81 -4.54 -3.79
C ASN A 197 -17.63 -3.43 -2.74
N ALA A 198 -16.43 -2.89 -2.58
CA ALA A 198 -16.20 -1.80 -1.63
C ALA A 198 -17.04 -0.56 -1.97
N LEU A 199 -17.09 -0.17 -3.25
CA LEU A 199 -17.86 0.97 -3.74
C LEU A 199 -19.36 0.75 -3.55
N LYS A 200 -19.86 -0.48 -3.75
CA LYS A 200 -21.26 -0.82 -3.41
C LYS A 200 -21.57 -0.54 -1.95
N GLU A 201 -20.67 -0.89 -1.03
CA GLU A 201 -20.84 -0.64 0.41
C GLU A 201 -20.71 0.84 0.76
N ILE A 202 -19.73 1.54 0.20
CA ILE A 202 -19.43 2.95 0.48
C ILE A 202 -20.51 3.89 -0.07
N TYR A 203 -21.05 3.60 -1.25
CA TYR A 203 -22.05 4.43 -1.93
C TYR A 203 -23.44 3.82 -1.91
N LYS A 204 -23.79 2.95 -0.95
CA LYS A 204 -25.16 2.40 -0.85
C LYS A 204 -26.22 3.50 -0.92
N PRO A 205 -27.31 3.33 -1.69
CA PRO A 205 -27.70 2.14 -2.47
C PRO A 205 -27.27 2.18 -3.96
N THR A 206 -26.14 2.81 -4.29
CA THR A 206 -25.58 2.86 -5.65
C THR A 206 -24.75 1.60 -5.95
N ASP A 207 -25.05 0.95 -7.07
CA ASP A 207 -24.33 -0.25 -7.51
C ASP A 207 -23.30 0.09 -8.59
N TYR A 208 -22.03 0.14 -8.20
CA TYR A 208 -20.91 0.26 -9.14
C TYR A 208 -20.44 -1.12 -9.63
N ASN A 209 -20.03 -1.19 -10.90
CA ASN A 209 -19.46 -2.39 -11.51
C ASN A 209 -18.09 -2.07 -12.11
N PHE A 210 -17.20 -3.05 -12.09
CA PHE A 210 -15.91 -2.93 -12.75
C PHE A 210 -16.09 -2.84 -14.27
N ASP A 211 -15.51 -1.82 -14.87
CA ASP A 211 -15.53 -1.57 -16.29
C ASP A 211 -14.18 -1.90 -16.91
N LYS A 212 -14.05 -3.16 -17.35
CA LYS A 212 -12.84 -3.67 -17.99
C LYS A 212 -12.48 -2.90 -19.27
N SER A 213 -13.47 -2.37 -20.00
CA SER A 213 -13.24 -1.74 -21.30
C SER A 213 -12.57 -0.37 -21.21
N ASN A 214 -12.81 0.36 -20.12
CA ASN A 214 -12.18 1.63 -19.81
C ASN A 214 -11.10 1.51 -18.72
N SER A 215 -10.60 0.29 -18.49
CA SER A 215 -9.49 0.03 -17.58
C SER A 215 -8.24 -0.35 -18.37
N ASN A 216 -7.07 0.15 -17.97
CA ASN A 216 -5.83 -0.11 -18.70
C ASN A 216 -4.56 -0.04 -17.84
N ILE A 217 -3.48 -0.60 -18.38
CA ILE A 217 -2.13 -0.42 -17.82
C ILE A 217 -1.53 0.81 -18.50
N ALA A 218 -1.26 1.87 -17.75
CA ALA A 218 -0.74 3.12 -18.30
C ALA A 218 0.77 3.04 -18.60
N SER A 219 1.53 2.45 -17.69
CA SER A 219 2.99 2.35 -17.82
C SER A 219 3.56 1.18 -17.03
N VAL A 220 4.81 0.84 -17.33
CA VAL A 220 5.65 -0.07 -16.55
C VAL A 220 7.05 0.52 -16.45
N LYS A 221 7.61 0.54 -15.24
CA LYS A 221 9.01 0.86 -14.97
C LYS A 221 9.69 -0.40 -14.42
N THR A 222 10.89 -0.70 -14.91
CA THR A 222 11.62 -1.90 -14.54
C THR A 222 12.93 -1.57 -13.84
N PHE A 223 13.24 -2.32 -12.80
CA PHE A 223 14.47 -2.20 -12.02
C PHE A 223 15.06 -3.61 -11.78
N PRO A 224 16.30 -3.72 -11.28
CA PRO A 224 16.91 -5.04 -11.06
C PRO A 224 16.12 -5.93 -10.10
N GLU A 225 15.51 -5.36 -9.05
CA GLU A 225 14.85 -6.11 -7.97
C GLU A 225 13.32 -5.99 -7.96
N ASN A 226 12.74 -5.12 -8.80
CA ASN A 226 11.29 -4.94 -8.90
C ASN A 226 10.85 -4.36 -10.25
N ALA A 227 9.55 -4.45 -10.52
CA ALA A 227 8.88 -3.76 -11.61
C ALA A 227 7.61 -3.09 -11.07
N LEU A 228 7.42 -1.81 -11.43
CA LEU A 228 6.29 -1.00 -11.01
C LEU A 228 5.36 -0.77 -12.20
N LEU A 229 4.13 -1.25 -12.12
CA LEU A 229 3.08 -1.04 -13.12
C LEU A 229 2.08 -0.01 -12.63
N GLU A 230 1.66 0.89 -13.51
CA GLU A 230 0.60 1.86 -13.26
C GLU A 230 -0.67 1.45 -13.99
N LEU A 231 -1.80 1.39 -13.29
CA LEU A 231 -3.07 0.91 -13.82
C LEU A 231 -4.20 1.90 -13.51
N TRP A 232 -4.97 2.26 -14.51
CA TRP A 232 -6.26 2.90 -14.33
C TRP A 232 -7.34 1.81 -14.31
N LEU A 233 -8.01 1.66 -13.18
CA LEU A 233 -9.20 0.84 -13.07
C LEU A 233 -10.44 1.75 -13.02
N HIS A 234 -11.41 1.45 -13.87
CA HIS A 234 -12.64 2.21 -13.98
C HIS A 234 -13.82 1.43 -13.41
N TYR A 235 -14.69 2.12 -12.69
CA TYR A 235 -15.93 1.60 -12.14
C TYR A 235 -17.07 2.51 -12.54
N THR A 236 -18.19 1.93 -12.96
CA THR A 236 -19.32 2.69 -13.49
C THR A 236 -20.65 2.22 -12.93
N THR A 237 -21.62 3.12 -12.92
CA THR A 237 -23.02 2.83 -12.64
C THR A 237 -23.91 3.60 -13.60
N ALA A 238 -25.03 3.00 -14.02
CA ALA A 238 -26.03 3.69 -14.83
C ALA A 238 -26.94 4.59 -13.98
N ASN A 239 -27.12 4.25 -12.71
CA ASN A 239 -28.13 4.84 -11.82
C ASN A 239 -27.50 5.23 -10.49
N PRO A 240 -26.74 6.34 -10.44
CA PRO A 240 -26.21 6.87 -9.19
C PRO A 240 -27.38 7.31 -8.29
N LYS A 241 -27.37 6.87 -7.03
CA LYS A 241 -28.39 7.19 -6.02
C LYS A 241 -27.83 7.91 -4.81
N THR A 242 -26.51 7.93 -4.66
CA THR A 242 -25.82 8.48 -3.52
C THR A 242 -24.88 9.56 -4.00
N GLN A 243 -25.11 10.77 -3.51
CA GLN A 243 -24.32 11.91 -3.93
C GLN A 243 -22.85 11.79 -3.50
N SER A 244 -21.96 12.32 -4.32
CA SER A 244 -20.55 12.53 -3.99
C SER A 244 -20.26 14.01 -3.81
N ALA A 245 -19.41 14.36 -2.85
CA ALA A 245 -18.96 15.74 -2.68
C ALA A 245 -17.80 16.10 -3.62
N THR A 246 -17.17 15.10 -4.22
CA THR A 246 -15.87 15.21 -4.91
C THR A 246 -15.91 14.72 -6.35
N LEU A 247 -16.75 13.74 -6.70
CA LEU A 247 -16.88 13.26 -8.07
C LEU A 247 -17.58 14.30 -8.97
N PRO A 248 -17.02 14.61 -10.16
CA PRO A 248 -17.70 15.48 -11.12
C PRO A 248 -18.89 14.81 -11.80
N ASP A 249 -18.87 13.48 -11.97
CA ASP A 249 -20.02 12.66 -12.38
C ASP A 249 -20.04 11.37 -11.55
N GLU A 250 -21.10 11.17 -10.78
CA GLU A 250 -21.32 10.00 -9.92
C GLU A 250 -21.49 8.70 -10.72
N ARG A 251 -21.54 8.73 -12.05
CA ARG A 251 -21.57 7.52 -12.89
C ARG A 251 -20.20 6.91 -13.15
N SER A 252 -19.12 7.62 -12.82
CA SER A 252 -17.76 7.26 -13.22
C SER A 252 -16.79 7.45 -12.05
N ILE A 253 -16.13 6.36 -11.68
CA ILE A 253 -15.07 6.35 -10.67
C ILE A 253 -13.80 5.76 -11.31
N PRO A 254 -12.81 6.61 -11.67
CA PRO A 254 -11.48 6.16 -12.02
C PRO A 254 -10.60 6.05 -10.76
N ILE A 255 -9.86 4.95 -10.62
CA ILE A 255 -8.88 4.73 -9.55
C ILE A 255 -7.53 4.41 -10.19
N LEU A 256 -6.49 5.14 -9.79
CA LEU A 256 -5.12 4.86 -10.21
C LEU A 256 -4.44 3.97 -9.17
N LEU A 257 -4.00 2.80 -9.62
CA LEU A 257 -3.26 1.83 -8.84
C LEU A 257 -1.81 1.73 -9.33
N LYS A 258 -0.92 1.46 -8.38
CA LYS A 258 0.46 1.09 -8.64
C LYS A 258 0.66 -0.32 -8.10
N TYR A 259 1.07 -1.24 -8.97
CA TYR A 259 1.39 -2.61 -8.61
C TYR A 259 2.89 -2.82 -8.73
N ASP A 260 3.51 -3.22 -7.63
CA ASP A 260 4.92 -3.56 -7.56
C ASP A 260 5.09 -5.08 -7.51
N LEU A 261 5.89 -5.61 -8.43
CA LEU A 261 6.32 -7.00 -8.46
C LEU A 261 7.80 -7.03 -8.09
N SER A 262 8.15 -7.57 -6.92
CA SER A 262 9.52 -7.56 -6.39
C SER A 262 10.05 -8.94 -6.06
N SER A 263 11.37 -9.06 -6.01
CA SER A 263 12.05 -10.26 -5.56
C SER A 263 11.82 -10.48 -4.06
N LEU A 264 11.67 -11.75 -3.65
CA LEU A 264 11.77 -12.11 -2.24
C LEU A 264 13.25 -12.15 -1.85
N ARG A 265 13.75 -11.09 -1.22
CA ARG A 265 15.16 -10.96 -0.82
C ARG A 265 15.55 -12.01 0.22
N GLU A 266 16.66 -12.69 -0.01
CA GLU A 266 17.35 -13.47 1.03
C GLU A 266 18.29 -12.55 1.80
N THR A 267 18.09 -12.47 3.12
CA THR A 267 18.86 -11.58 3.99
C THR A 267 19.38 -12.36 5.19
N ALA A 268 20.38 -11.80 5.88
CA ALA A 268 20.84 -12.31 7.17
C ALA A 268 19.87 -12.00 8.34
N TYR A 269 18.66 -11.52 8.05
CA TYR A 269 17.70 -11.11 9.07
C TYR A 269 17.26 -12.30 9.92
N LYS A 270 17.31 -12.12 11.24
CA LYS A 270 16.83 -13.10 12.21
C LYS A 270 15.41 -12.73 12.65
N PRO A 271 14.37 -13.53 12.32
CA PRO A 271 13.02 -13.29 12.80
C PRO A 271 12.97 -13.15 14.33
N ARG A 272 12.04 -12.32 14.84
CA ARG A 272 11.83 -12.14 16.28
C ARG A 272 10.43 -12.58 16.67
N LEU A 273 10.34 -13.52 17.61
CA LEU A 273 9.05 -13.91 18.19
C LEU A 273 8.43 -12.75 18.96
N ALA A 274 7.11 -12.66 18.90
CA ALA A 274 6.33 -11.71 19.67
C ALA A 274 6.34 -12.04 21.15
N ASP A 275 6.36 -11.01 21.99
CA ASP A 275 6.08 -11.12 23.42
C ASP A 275 4.65 -10.65 23.66
N ASP A 276 3.79 -11.53 24.17
CA ASP A 276 2.36 -11.27 24.34
C ASP A 276 2.04 -10.12 25.32
N ARG A 277 3.02 -9.63 26.08
CA ARG A 277 2.86 -8.50 27.01
C ARG A 277 2.97 -7.14 26.32
N VAL A 278 3.42 -7.09 25.07
CA VAL A 278 3.69 -5.85 24.33
C VAL A 278 2.90 -5.85 23.02
N GLY A 279 2.27 -4.72 22.69
CA GLY A 279 1.59 -4.54 21.42
C GLY A 279 2.60 -4.41 20.27
N TYR A 280 2.53 -5.32 19.30
CA TYR A 280 3.34 -5.31 18.08
C TYR A 280 2.47 -5.41 16.84
N PHE A 281 3.00 -4.97 15.70
CA PHE A 281 2.56 -5.43 14.39
C PHE A 281 3.19 -6.80 14.12
N LEU A 282 2.38 -7.74 13.61
CA LEU A 282 2.74 -9.16 13.59
C LEU A 282 2.46 -9.81 12.24
N ASN A 283 3.33 -10.75 11.87
CA ASN A 283 2.94 -11.86 11.01
C ASN A 283 2.55 -13.03 11.92
N VAL A 284 1.36 -13.57 11.70
CA VAL A 284 0.87 -14.74 12.43
C VAL A 284 0.83 -15.91 11.46
N GLN A 285 1.50 -16.99 11.84
CA GLN A 285 1.56 -18.24 11.08
C GLN A 285 1.12 -19.38 11.98
N GLU A 286 0.57 -20.44 11.40
CA GLU A 286 0.40 -21.73 12.03
C GLU A 286 1.50 -22.67 11.51
N ASP A 287 2.38 -23.12 12.40
CA ASP A 287 3.46 -24.05 12.11
C ASP A 287 3.03 -25.48 12.47
N PHE A 288 2.93 -26.33 11.44
CA PHE A 288 2.55 -27.74 11.54
C PHE A 288 3.76 -28.67 11.57
N THR A 289 4.98 -28.16 11.76
CA THR A 289 6.20 -28.99 11.85
C THR A 289 6.09 -30.03 12.97
N SER A 290 5.46 -29.68 14.09
CA SER A 290 5.28 -30.57 15.24
C SER A 290 3.93 -30.32 15.91
N ASP A 291 3.34 -31.37 16.47
CA ASP A 291 2.12 -31.35 17.29
C ASP A 291 2.41 -31.23 18.80
N HIS A 292 3.68 -31.14 19.21
CA HIS A 292 4.06 -30.96 20.61
C HIS A 292 3.66 -29.61 21.22
N PRO A 293 3.76 -28.46 20.51
CA PRO A 293 3.31 -27.19 21.04
C PRO A 293 1.80 -27.20 21.32
N THR A 294 1.38 -26.58 22.43
CA THR A 294 -0.04 -26.44 22.78
C THR A 294 -0.83 -25.60 21.79
N SER A 295 -0.14 -24.82 20.96
CA SER A 295 -0.69 -24.00 19.90
C SER A 295 0.24 -24.00 18.70
N PRO A 296 -0.29 -24.12 17.46
CA PRO A 296 0.54 -24.04 16.26
C PRO A 296 0.95 -22.59 15.94
N TYR A 297 0.41 -21.58 16.64
CA TYR A 297 0.64 -20.19 16.28
C TYR A 297 2.07 -19.73 16.60
N VAL A 298 2.76 -19.27 15.56
CA VAL A 298 4.03 -18.57 15.64
C VAL A 298 3.80 -17.12 15.21
N ARG A 299 4.23 -16.18 16.05
CA ARG A 299 4.01 -14.74 15.84
C ARG A 299 5.36 -14.05 15.67
N TYR A 300 5.62 -13.50 14.49
CA TYR A 300 6.83 -12.72 14.22
C TYR A 300 6.54 -11.23 14.24
N VAL A 301 7.38 -10.47 14.95
CA VAL A 301 7.28 -9.01 15.02
C VAL A 301 7.73 -8.38 13.70
N HIS A 302 6.95 -7.43 13.19
CA HIS A 302 7.37 -6.53 12.12
C HIS A 302 8.48 -5.63 12.62
N ARG A 303 9.68 -5.77 12.04
CA ARG A 303 10.87 -5.03 12.51
C ARG A 303 11.87 -4.79 11.38
N TRP A 304 12.46 -3.60 11.39
CA TRP A 304 13.58 -3.24 10.52
C TRP A 304 14.84 -4.07 10.82
N GLN A 305 15.58 -4.43 9.78
CA GLN A 305 16.90 -5.03 9.95
C GLN A 305 17.93 -3.94 10.27
N LEU A 306 18.27 -3.78 11.55
CA LEU A 306 19.29 -2.83 12.00
C LEU A 306 20.41 -3.55 12.73
N GLU A 307 21.60 -3.50 12.14
CA GLU A 307 22.84 -4.05 12.69
C GLU A 307 23.87 -2.94 12.77
N LYS A 308 24.57 -2.82 13.90
CA LYS A 308 25.69 -1.87 14.01
C LYS A 308 26.76 -2.17 12.97
N THR A 309 27.33 -1.13 12.38
CA THR A 309 28.53 -1.24 11.55
C THR A 309 29.72 -1.74 12.39
N ASP A 310 29.90 -1.18 13.59
CA ASP A 310 30.82 -1.70 14.60
C ASP A 310 30.04 -2.33 15.76
N ALA A 311 30.05 -3.66 15.82
CA ALA A 311 29.36 -4.43 16.85
C ALA A 311 29.97 -4.27 18.25
N ALA A 312 31.26 -3.93 18.36
CA ALA A 312 31.94 -3.74 19.64
C ALA A 312 31.69 -2.35 20.24
N SER A 313 31.40 -1.36 19.41
CA SER A 313 31.08 -0.01 19.89
C SER A 313 29.77 0.03 20.67
N LYS A 314 29.78 0.79 21.78
CA LYS A 314 28.56 1.11 22.54
C LYS A 314 27.54 1.85 21.67
N LEU A 315 28.01 2.74 20.78
CA LEU A 315 27.18 3.53 19.89
C LEU A 315 27.78 3.54 18.48
N SER A 316 27.06 3.00 17.50
CA SER A 316 27.49 2.92 16.11
C SER A 316 26.33 3.22 15.17
N PRO A 317 26.56 3.83 14.00
CA PRO A 317 25.55 3.84 12.95
C PRO A 317 25.18 2.41 12.53
N PRO A 318 23.97 2.19 11.99
CA PRO A 318 23.62 0.92 11.37
C PRO A 318 24.34 0.73 10.04
N LYS A 319 24.54 -0.52 9.63
CA LYS A 319 25.03 -0.87 8.28
C LYS A 319 24.10 -0.33 7.19
N GLN A 320 22.80 -0.37 7.45
CA GLN A 320 21.76 0.18 6.58
C GLN A 320 20.81 1.03 7.43
N PRO A 321 20.84 2.37 7.34
CA PRO A 321 19.88 3.21 8.03
C PRO A 321 18.49 3.12 7.39
N ILE A 322 17.45 3.41 8.18
CA ILE A 322 16.09 3.58 7.68
C ILE A 322 16.01 4.96 7.04
N VAL A 323 15.99 5.00 5.71
CA VAL A 323 15.85 6.25 4.96
C VAL A 323 14.37 6.49 4.66
N PHE A 324 13.80 7.57 5.19
CA PHE A 324 12.49 8.08 4.80
C PHE A 324 12.64 9.26 3.85
N TRP A 325 11.84 9.26 2.78
CA TRP A 325 11.73 10.37 1.85
C TRP A 325 10.44 11.15 2.11
N LEU A 326 10.56 12.45 2.30
CA LEU A 326 9.43 13.37 2.28
C LEU A 326 9.00 13.55 0.82
N GLU A 327 7.79 13.10 0.48
CA GLU A 327 7.20 13.28 -0.85
C GLU A 327 7.18 14.76 -1.24
N ASN A 328 7.42 15.06 -2.51
CA ASN A 328 7.48 16.44 -3.00
C ASN A 328 6.11 17.16 -2.98
N THR A 329 5.02 16.44 -2.75
CA THR A 329 3.67 16.99 -2.54
C THR A 329 3.48 17.62 -1.14
N ILE A 330 4.37 17.33 -0.18
CA ILE A 330 4.33 17.95 1.15
C ILE A 330 4.60 19.46 1.01
N PRO A 331 3.72 20.33 1.54
CA PRO A 331 3.93 21.78 1.51
C PRO A 331 5.26 22.18 2.14
N VAL A 332 5.97 23.10 1.49
CA VAL A 332 7.37 23.46 1.82
C VAL A 332 7.51 23.91 3.28
N GLU A 333 6.52 24.64 3.79
CA GLU A 333 6.51 25.14 5.16
C GLU A 333 6.48 24.04 6.24
N TYR A 334 6.06 22.82 5.91
CA TYR A 334 5.97 21.71 6.86
C TYR A 334 7.16 20.75 6.79
N ARG A 335 7.94 20.76 5.71
CA ARG A 335 9.00 19.77 5.44
C ARG A 335 10.04 19.69 6.57
N GLU A 336 10.52 20.83 7.08
CA GLU A 336 11.53 20.83 8.16
C GLU A 336 10.96 20.28 9.47
N TRP A 337 9.72 20.63 9.82
CA TRP A 337 9.06 20.16 11.03
C TRP A 337 8.73 18.66 10.98
N MET A 338 8.29 18.17 9.81
CA MET A 338 8.09 16.74 9.59
C MET A 338 9.41 15.97 9.71
N LYS A 339 10.48 16.49 9.10
CA LYS A 339 11.82 15.93 9.24
C LYS A 339 12.28 15.87 10.70
N GLU A 340 12.15 16.96 11.45
CA GLU A 340 12.51 16.99 12.86
C GLU A 340 11.71 15.95 13.66
N GLY A 341 10.39 15.90 13.46
CA GLY A 341 9.51 14.96 14.13
C GLY A 341 9.90 13.49 13.91
N VAL A 342 10.30 13.14 12.69
CA VAL A 342 10.79 11.79 12.37
C VAL A 342 12.15 11.51 13.03
N LEU A 343 13.07 12.47 12.98
CA LEU A 343 14.42 12.33 13.57
C LEU A 343 14.41 12.24 15.09
N LEU A 344 13.36 12.67 15.79
CA LEU A 344 13.22 12.51 17.25
C LEU A 344 13.34 11.05 17.70
N TRP A 345 12.92 10.09 16.86
CA TRP A 345 13.03 8.65 17.14
C TRP A 345 14.47 8.17 17.28
N ASN A 346 15.46 8.88 16.72
CA ASN A 346 16.86 8.52 16.90
C ASN A 346 17.28 8.53 18.38
N LYS A 347 16.65 9.36 19.23
CA LYS A 347 16.90 9.36 20.68
C LYS A 347 16.59 7.99 21.31
N ALA A 348 15.58 7.27 20.81
CA ALA A 348 15.26 5.92 21.26
C ALA A 348 16.25 4.89 20.70
N PHE A 349 16.65 5.02 19.43
CA PHE A 349 17.66 4.14 18.82
C PHE A 349 19.03 4.26 19.49
N GLU A 350 19.42 5.46 19.91
CA GLU A 350 20.68 5.69 20.64
C GLU A 350 20.71 4.92 21.97
N LYS A 351 19.57 4.76 22.64
CA LYS A 351 19.46 3.95 23.89
C LYS A 351 19.72 2.47 23.66
N VAL A 352 19.50 1.97 22.44
CA VAL A 352 19.85 0.60 22.04
C VAL A 352 21.18 0.54 21.29
N GLY A 353 21.95 1.64 21.31
CA GLY A 353 23.31 1.72 20.79
C GLY A 353 23.41 1.95 19.27
N LEU A 354 22.33 2.38 18.62
CA LEU A 354 22.29 2.74 17.21
C LEU A 354 22.25 4.26 17.06
N LYS A 355 23.30 4.83 16.46
CA LYS A 355 23.35 6.26 16.14
C LYS A 355 22.72 6.51 14.78
N ASP A 356 21.99 7.60 14.60
CA ASP A 356 21.49 8.03 13.28
C ASP A 356 20.78 6.88 12.52
N ALA A 357 19.97 6.10 13.24
CA ALA A 357 19.30 4.93 12.70
C ALA A 357 18.26 5.29 11.64
N ILE A 358 17.61 6.44 11.81
CA ILE A 358 16.68 7.03 10.85
C ILE A 358 17.34 8.24 10.20
N VAL A 359 17.24 8.29 8.87
CA VAL A 359 17.65 9.41 8.03
C VAL A 359 16.44 9.90 7.25
N VAL A 360 16.26 11.22 7.17
CA VAL A 360 15.19 11.83 6.39
C VAL A 360 15.79 12.61 5.24
N LYS A 361 15.24 12.40 4.04
CA LYS A 361 15.61 13.09 2.81
C LYS A 361 14.38 13.75 2.20
N GLN A 362 14.60 14.81 1.42
CA GLN A 362 13.55 15.43 0.61
C GLN A 362 13.56 14.82 -0.78
N MET A 363 12.40 14.35 -1.24
CA MET A 363 12.22 13.97 -2.64
C MET A 363 12.34 15.23 -3.51
N PRO A 364 13.20 15.23 -4.55
CA PRO A 364 13.25 16.32 -5.52
C PRO A 364 11.93 16.48 -6.29
N ASP A 365 11.64 17.70 -6.73
CA ASP A 365 10.42 17.97 -7.52
C ASP A 365 10.51 17.33 -8.93
N ASP A 366 11.73 17.08 -9.43
CA ASP A 366 12.05 16.46 -10.71
C ASP A 366 12.48 14.98 -10.60
N ALA A 367 12.17 14.32 -9.47
CA ALA A 367 12.50 12.92 -9.25
C ALA A 367 11.92 12.01 -10.35
N ASP A 368 12.74 11.09 -10.85
CA ASP A 368 12.38 10.12 -11.89
C ASP A 368 11.79 8.80 -11.33
N TRP A 369 11.84 8.63 -10.01
CA TRP A 369 11.27 7.52 -9.26
C TRP A 369 9.91 7.88 -8.63
N ASP A 370 9.14 6.86 -8.31
CA ASP A 370 7.75 6.97 -7.85
C ASP A 370 7.65 6.69 -6.35
N PRO A 371 6.90 7.47 -5.56
CA PRO A 371 6.73 7.22 -4.13
C PRO A 371 6.06 5.89 -3.78
N ALA A 372 5.36 5.25 -4.71
CA ALA A 372 4.78 3.92 -4.52
C ALA A 372 5.74 2.75 -4.81
N ASP A 373 6.98 3.04 -5.23
CA ASP A 373 8.02 2.05 -5.48
C ASP A 373 8.58 1.49 -4.17
N THR A 374 8.47 0.17 -3.97
CA THR A 374 8.81 -0.53 -2.71
C THR A 374 10.29 -0.45 -2.32
N ARG A 375 11.14 0.17 -3.15
CA ARG A 375 12.54 0.46 -2.83
C ARG A 375 12.71 1.65 -1.89
N TYR A 376 11.70 2.50 -1.71
CA TYR A 376 11.78 3.73 -0.94
C TYR A 376 10.72 3.77 0.16
N ASN A 377 11.12 4.06 1.39
CA ASN A 377 10.15 4.41 2.43
C ASN A 377 9.76 5.87 2.25
N THR A 378 8.47 6.15 2.18
CA THR A 378 7.97 7.49 1.89
C THR A 378 7.03 8.03 2.97
N ILE A 379 7.04 9.35 3.13
CA ILE A 379 6.02 10.08 3.88
C ILE A 379 5.27 10.90 2.85
N ARG A 380 3.98 10.60 2.70
CA ARG A 380 3.14 11.03 1.61
C ARG A 380 2.06 11.97 2.08
N TRP A 381 1.77 12.99 1.28
CA TRP A 381 0.77 14.01 1.58
C TRP A 381 -0.46 13.79 0.70
N PHE A 382 -1.62 13.66 1.31
CA PHE A 382 -2.87 13.50 0.56
C PHE A 382 -3.96 14.45 1.06
N ALA A 383 -4.94 14.70 0.19
CA ALA A 383 -6.13 15.45 0.54
C ALA A 383 -7.36 14.54 0.52
N GLY A 384 -8.28 14.79 1.45
CA GLY A 384 -9.59 14.17 1.45
C GLY A 384 -10.56 15.06 2.23
N VAL A 385 -11.76 15.28 1.69
CA VAL A 385 -12.72 16.26 2.25
C VAL A 385 -13.20 15.90 3.65
N ASP A 386 -13.09 14.63 4.03
CA ASP A 386 -13.44 14.04 5.32
C ASP A 386 -12.25 13.33 6.00
N ALA A 387 -11.02 13.57 5.52
CA ALA A 387 -9.81 12.97 6.07
C ALA A 387 -9.06 13.92 7.01
N SER A 388 -8.92 13.56 8.29
CA SER A 388 -8.10 14.32 9.26
C SER A 388 -7.26 13.38 10.14
N PHE A 389 -6.44 12.55 9.50
CA PHE A 389 -5.61 11.56 10.18
C PHE A 389 -4.23 11.41 9.53
N ALA A 390 -3.35 10.71 10.22
CA ALA A 390 -2.13 10.14 9.67
C ALA A 390 -2.12 8.62 9.94
N ILE A 391 -1.52 7.85 9.04
CA ILE A 391 -1.41 6.39 9.13
C ILE A 391 -0.01 5.96 8.72
N GLY A 392 0.59 5.00 9.45
CA GLY A 392 1.94 4.49 9.17
C GLY A 392 1.95 3.00 8.85
N PRO A 393 1.41 2.57 7.69
CA PRO A 393 1.47 1.18 7.26
C PRO A 393 2.89 0.78 6.83
N SER A 394 3.14 -0.52 6.79
CA SER A 394 4.40 -1.08 6.30
C SER A 394 4.18 -2.43 5.61
N ARG A 395 5.06 -2.79 4.68
CA ARG A 395 5.13 -4.09 4.04
C ARG A 395 6.29 -4.88 4.65
N ALA A 396 5.96 -5.98 5.29
CA ALA A 396 6.94 -6.90 5.86
C ALA A 396 7.00 -8.20 5.04
N ASN A 397 8.18 -8.82 5.02
CA ASN A 397 8.35 -10.19 4.57
C ASN A 397 7.38 -11.09 5.37
N PRO A 398 6.42 -11.78 4.71
CA PRO A 398 5.35 -12.50 5.39
C PRO A 398 5.86 -13.71 6.20
N PHE A 399 7.06 -14.20 5.89
CA PHE A 399 7.67 -15.36 6.54
C PHE A 399 8.51 -14.98 7.76
N THR A 400 9.12 -13.80 7.78
CA THR A 400 10.12 -13.42 8.80
C THR A 400 9.74 -12.20 9.63
N GLY A 401 8.82 -11.36 9.15
CA GLY A 401 8.51 -10.07 9.78
C GLY A 401 9.55 -8.97 9.51
N GLN A 402 10.51 -9.18 8.62
CA GLN A 402 11.41 -8.09 8.21
C GLN A 402 10.63 -7.02 7.46
N ILE A 403 10.66 -5.77 7.92
CA ILE A 403 10.06 -4.65 7.16
C ILE A 403 10.94 -4.35 5.95
N TYR A 404 10.32 -4.26 4.78
CA TYR A 404 10.98 -3.89 3.52
C TYR A 404 10.69 -2.45 3.11
N ASP A 405 9.47 -2.00 3.38
CA ASP A 405 8.94 -0.74 2.88
C ASP A 405 7.88 -0.18 3.84
N ALA A 406 7.74 1.14 3.89
CA ALA A 406 6.71 1.85 4.63
C ALA A 406 6.34 3.17 3.94
N ASP A 407 5.06 3.30 3.58
CA ASP A 407 4.49 4.52 3.00
C ASP A 407 3.52 5.16 4.01
N ILE A 408 4.02 6.15 4.75
CA ILE A 408 3.26 6.86 5.76
C ILE A 408 2.34 7.87 5.08
N GLY A 409 1.03 7.71 5.23
CA GLY A 409 0.03 8.65 4.71
C GLY A 409 -0.27 9.76 5.72
N PHE A 410 -0.18 11.01 5.29
CA PHE A 410 -0.50 12.18 6.09
C PHE A 410 -1.57 13.03 5.39
N SER A 411 -2.77 13.09 5.96
CA SER A 411 -3.82 13.94 5.40
C SER A 411 -3.51 15.41 5.69
N GLU A 412 -3.75 16.28 4.71
CA GLU A 412 -3.73 17.72 4.92
C GLU A 412 -4.63 18.16 6.08
N GLY A 413 -5.77 17.46 6.25
CA GLY A 413 -6.84 17.88 7.14
C GLY A 413 -6.42 17.86 8.60
N ILE A 414 -5.37 17.10 8.95
CA ILE A 414 -4.84 17.07 10.31
C ILE A 414 -4.27 18.45 10.71
N ILE A 415 -3.66 19.19 9.79
CA ILE A 415 -3.14 20.54 10.08
C ILE A 415 -4.29 21.53 10.24
N ARG A 416 -5.32 21.43 9.40
CA ARG A 416 -6.54 22.24 9.56
C ARG A 416 -7.21 21.97 10.90
N SER A 417 -7.29 20.69 11.28
CA SER A 417 -7.89 20.28 12.55
C SER A 417 -7.13 20.88 13.74
N VAL A 418 -5.80 20.77 13.77
CA VAL A 418 -4.97 21.38 14.83
C VAL A 418 -5.12 22.90 14.87
N ARG A 419 -5.12 23.57 13.71
CA ARG A 419 -5.30 25.03 13.64
C ARG A 419 -6.67 25.46 14.16
N ARG A 420 -7.73 24.80 13.68
CA ARG A 420 -9.11 25.04 14.12
C ARG A 420 -9.24 24.83 15.62
N SER A 421 -8.66 23.77 16.18
CA SER A 421 -8.67 23.56 17.63
C SER A 421 -7.94 24.68 18.39
N GLY A 422 -6.84 25.21 17.86
CA GLY A 422 -6.18 26.38 18.42
C GLY A 422 -7.07 27.63 18.42
N GLU A 423 -7.71 27.91 17.28
CA GLU A 423 -8.62 29.05 17.11
C GLU A 423 -9.88 28.93 17.98
N GLU A 424 -10.46 27.74 18.11
CA GLU A 424 -11.70 27.52 18.86
C GLU A 424 -11.48 27.42 20.38
N PHE A 425 -10.44 26.72 20.82
CA PHE A 425 -10.28 26.38 22.25
C PHE A 425 -9.21 27.22 22.97
N VAL A 426 -8.19 27.71 22.26
CA VAL A 426 -7.06 28.42 22.89
C VAL A 426 -7.24 29.93 22.80
N ALA A 427 -7.70 30.44 21.64
CA ALA A 427 -7.94 31.86 21.42
C ALA A 427 -9.24 32.11 20.64
N PRO A 428 -10.42 31.80 21.22
CA PRO A 428 -11.70 31.98 20.55
C PRO A 428 -11.90 33.43 20.12
N VAL A 429 -12.04 33.63 18.80
CA VAL A 429 -12.45 34.91 18.24
C VAL A 429 -13.95 35.04 18.44
N PHE A 430 -14.36 35.71 19.52
CA PHE A 430 -15.76 36.04 19.72
C PHE A 430 -16.18 37.10 18.67
N PRO A 431 -17.29 36.91 17.93
CA PRO A 431 -17.84 38.01 17.15
C PRO A 431 -18.12 39.18 18.09
N PRO A 432 -17.90 40.44 17.67
CA PRO A 432 -18.18 41.58 18.51
C PRO A 432 -19.65 41.52 18.92
N ILE A 433 -19.90 41.46 20.22
CA ILE A 433 -21.25 41.54 20.77
C ILE A 433 -21.79 42.90 20.32
N CYS A 434 -22.77 42.91 19.43
CA CYS A 434 -23.58 44.10 19.18
C CYS A 434 -24.31 44.43 20.48
N ARG A 435 -23.66 45.20 21.36
CA ARG A 435 -24.33 45.86 22.48
C ARG A 435 -25.23 46.92 21.89
N ALA A 436 -26.53 46.64 21.86
CA ALA A 436 -27.54 47.67 21.73
C ALA A 436 -27.42 48.62 22.93
N GLY A 437 -26.82 49.79 22.71
CA GLY A 437 -26.90 50.96 23.58
C GLY A 437 -26.06 50.93 24.87
N GLY A 438 -25.25 51.98 25.05
CA GLY A 438 -24.71 52.37 26.35
C GLY A 438 -23.19 52.30 26.43
N ALA A 439 -22.55 53.46 26.30
CA ALA A 439 -21.11 53.65 26.44
C ALA A 439 -20.61 53.15 27.81
N THR A 440 -19.59 52.27 27.79
CA THR A 440 -18.53 52.19 28.82
C THR A 440 -17.33 51.49 28.20
N ALA A 441 -16.14 52.04 28.46
CA ALA A 441 -14.87 51.66 27.87
C ALA A 441 -14.53 50.18 28.10
N ALA A 442 -14.29 49.45 27.02
CA ALA A 442 -13.67 48.13 27.08
C ALA A 442 -12.14 48.33 27.13
N ALA A 443 -11.51 47.80 28.19
CA ALA A 443 -10.06 47.65 28.24
C ALA A 443 -9.64 46.71 27.10
N ALA A 444 -8.78 47.20 26.21
CA ALA A 444 -8.20 46.42 25.14
C ALA A 444 -7.32 45.31 25.73
N VAL A 445 -7.70 44.06 25.52
CA VAL A 445 -6.76 42.93 25.64
C VAL A 445 -5.74 43.11 24.53
N PRO A 446 -4.43 43.14 24.81
CA PRO A 446 -3.44 43.35 23.77
C PRO A 446 -3.48 42.18 22.79
N ALA A 447 -3.60 42.50 21.51
CA ALA A 447 -3.47 41.53 20.43
C ALA A 447 -2.10 40.85 20.56
N ILE A 448 -2.10 39.53 20.77
CA ILE A 448 -0.88 38.73 20.62
C ILE A 448 -0.59 38.69 19.12
N THR A 449 0.27 39.58 18.65
CA THR A 449 0.85 39.47 17.30
C THR A 449 1.61 38.15 17.20
N PRO A 450 1.44 37.36 16.12
CA PRO A 450 2.12 36.09 15.96
C PRO A 450 3.57 36.32 15.53
N THR A 451 4.42 36.76 16.46
CA THR A 451 5.87 36.89 16.24
C THR A 451 6.66 35.64 16.65
N ALA A 452 6.00 34.55 17.06
CA ALA A 452 6.69 33.35 17.54
C ALA A 452 7.19 32.38 16.43
N TRP A 453 6.96 32.65 15.15
CA TRP A 453 7.31 31.71 14.06
C TRP A 453 8.27 32.26 13.01
N ARG A 454 9.00 33.34 13.29
CA ARG A 454 10.09 33.80 12.43
C ARG A 454 11.29 34.25 13.25
N ASN A 455 12.32 33.40 13.33
CA ASN A 455 13.68 33.86 13.56
C ASN A 455 14.59 33.35 12.44
N LYS A 456 15.07 34.29 11.62
CA LYS A 456 16.18 34.11 10.68
C LYS A 456 17.52 34.28 11.44
N PRO A 457 18.64 33.71 10.94
CA PRO A 457 19.94 33.69 11.61
C PRO A 457 20.68 35.05 11.48
N PRO A 458 21.74 35.30 12.27
CA PRO A 458 22.33 36.64 12.35
C PRO A 458 23.30 36.88 11.19
N SER A 459 23.15 38.02 10.51
CA SER A 459 24.18 38.58 9.63
C SER A 459 24.51 40.02 10.04
N ALA A 460 25.78 40.33 9.90
CA ALA A 460 26.51 41.49 10.40
C ALA A 460 26.22 42.84 9.72
N SER A 461 26.74 43.90 10.36
CA SER A 461 27.09 45.23 9.81
C SER A 461 25.90 46.15 9.45
N ALA A 462 25.94 47.48 9.51
CA ALA A 462 26.79 48.50 10.11
C ALA A 462 26.07 49.86 9.95
N CYS A 463 26.45 50.83 10.79
CA CYS A 463 26.47 52.28 10.54
C CYS A 463 25.18 53.10 10.27
N SER A 464 24.92 54.06 11.17
CA SER A 464 25.06 55.54 11.01
C SER A 464 23.99 56.28 11.86
N LYS A 465 24.35 56.81 13.05
CA LYS A 465 24.68 58.23 13.40
C LYS A 465 23.50 59.23 13.29
N PRO A 466 23.51 60.39 14.00
CA PRO A 466 24.13 60.72 15.31
C PRO A 466 23.27 61.67 16.20
N ALA A 467 23.63 61.84 17.48
CA ALA A 467 23.45 63.12 18.20
C ALA A 467 24.33 63.19 19.47
N ALA A 468 25.01 64.34 19.62
CA ALA A 468 25.54 65.01 20.83
C ALA A 468 26.07 64.17 22.00
N GLY A 469 27.30 64.31 22.50
CA GLY A 469 28.18 65.47 22.53
C GLY A 469 28.76 65.56 23.94
N CYS A 470 30.04 65.24 24.13
CA CYS A 470 30.84 65.78 25.23
C CYS A 470 32.32 65.57 24.95
N ARG A 471 33.08 66.67 25.00
CA ARG A 471 34.54 66.74 24.83
C ARG A 471 35.25 66.39 26.15
N ARG A 472 36.56 66.07 26.00
CA ARG A 472 37.67 65.95 26.97
C ARG A 472 38.05 64.46 27.19
N ARG A 473 39.31 64.02 27.17
CA ARG A 473 40.64 64.62 27.00
C ARG A 473 41.61 63.45 26.70
N TRP A 474 42.68 63.69 25.95
CA TRP A 474 43.81 62.77 25.77
C TRP A 474 44.59 62.54 27.09
N SER A 475 45.06 61.30 27.33
CA SER A 475 46.50 60.98 27.53
C SER A 475 46.75 59.52 27.95
N ARG A 476 47.58 58.83 27.16
CA ARG A 476 48.65 57.84 27.50
C ARG A 476 48.52 57.00 28.78
N SER A 477 48.56 55.67 28.62
CA SER A 477 49.64 54.74 29.00
C SER A 477 49.32 53.35 28.46
#